data_AF-A0A177K8U8-F1
#
_entry.id   AF-A0A177K8U8-F1
#
_cell.length_a   1.000
_cell.length_b   1.000
_cell.length_c   1.000
_cell.angle_alpha   90.00
_cell.angle_beta   90.00
_cell.angle_gamma   90.00
#
_symmetry.space_group_name_H-M   'P 1'
#
loop_
_entity.id
_entity.type
_entity.pdbx_description
1 polymer ?
#
loop_
_entity_poly.entity_id
_entity_poly.type
_entity_poly.pdbx_seq_one_letter_code
_entity_poly.pdbx_strand_id
1 'polypeptide(L)'
;MTDHEQDDLRRLIRRADPSASLAPLRGDELTRLTEDSMTRTDPAPVGARAPRRGWLLAGGGIVVAAAAAAFLLPMALAPAAPPTRLELAPDGGLNASCAQITPDIIGQAEDAFRATVTSIADGVVTLSVDKRFTGDVGDTVEVAQGEDTVVDGAPIVFEDGTAYLIAATDGVIATCGFSNVDSPELEAIYEAAFPG
;
A
#
# COMPACT_ATOMS: atom_id res chain seq x y z
N MET A 1 -39.74 6.23 3.88
CA MET A 1 -39.13 7.26 4.74
C MET A 1 -40.17 8.33 4.99
N THR A 2 -40.69 8.38 6.21
CA THR A 2 -41.72 9.32 6.65
C THR A 2 -41.09 10.62 7.17
N ASP A 3 -41.84 11.71 7.22
CA ASP A 3 -41.32 13.00 7.72
C ASP A 3 -40.77 12.91 9.16
N HIS A 4 -41.36 12.03 9.97
CA HIS A 4 -40.92 11.76 11.34
C HIS A 4 -39.51 11.17 11.39
N GLU A 5 -39.22 10.19 10.52
CA GLU A 5 -37.89 9.57 10.41
C GLU A 5 -36.83 10.57 9.93
N GLN A 6 -37.21 11.50 9.04
CA GLN A 6 -36.30 12.57 8.60
C GLN A 6 -35.94 13.52 9.74
N ASP A 7 -36.90 13.87 10.59
CA ASP A 7 -36.67 14.81 11.70
C ASP A 7 -35.91 14.17 12.87
N ASP A 8 -36.09 12.87 13.10
CA ASP A 8 -35.26 12.09 14.02
C ASP A 8 -33.81 12.01 13.53
N LEU A 9 -33.60 11.72 12.24
CA LEU A 9 -32.28 11.71 11.64
C LEU A 9 -31.59 13.08 11.71
N ARG A 10 -32.32 14.16 11.37
CA ARG A 10 -31.80 15.54 11.49
C ARG A 10 -31.46 15.92 12.94
N ARG A 11 -32.14 15.35 13.93
CA ARG A 11 -31.80 15.55 15.35
C ARG A 11 -30.54 14.78 15.75
N LEU A 12 -30.37 13.55 15.27
CA LEU A 12 -29.16 12.77 15.51
C LEU A 12 -27.93 13.43 14.91
N ILE A 13 -28.02 13.88 13.65
CA ILE A 13 -26.92 14.56 12.96
C ILE A 13 -26.52 15.84 13.69
N ARG A 14 -27.48 16.69 14.07
CA ARG A 14 -27.19 17.94 14.82
C ARG A 14 -26.59 17.70 16.20
N ARG A 15 -26.89 16.56 16.84
CA ARG A 15 -26.30 16.18 18.13
C ARG A 15 -24.84 15.72 17.99
N ALA A 16 -24.51 15.08 16.87
CA ALA A 16 -23.15 14.59 16.60
C ALA A 16 -22.21 15.69 16.08
N ASP A 17 -22.73 16.87 15.73
CA ASP A 17 -21.95 17.98 15.20
C ASP A 17 -21.12 18.65 16.31
N PRO A 18 -19.77 18.52 16.30
CA PRO A 18 -18.91 19.14 17.30
C PRO A 18 -18.93 20.67 17.23
N SER A 19 -19.36 21.25 16.10
CA SER A 19 -19.47 22.69 15.90
C SER A 19 -20.79 23.28 16.40
N ALA A 20 -21.74 22.46 16.89
CA ALA A 20 -23.06 22.90 17.33
C ALA A 20 -23.02 23.90 18.51
N SER A 21 -21.92 23.94 19.26
CA SER A 21 -21.72 24.88 20.38
C SER A 21 -21.03 26.19 19.98
N LEU A 22 -20.60 26.32 18.73
CA LEU A 22 -19.88 27.49 18.24
C LEU A 22 -20.84 28.60 17.83
N ALA A 23 -20.40 29.85 18.03
CA ALA A 23 -21.14 31.00 17.53
C ALA A 23 -21.11 31.02 16.00
N PRO A 24 -22.21 31.37 15.32
CA PRO A 24 -22.21 31.55 13.87
C PRO A 24 -21.19 32.61 13.46
N LEU A 25 -20.48 32.36 12.36
CA LEU A 25 -19.56 33.31 11.77
C LEU A 25 -20.33 34.54 11.26
N ARG A 26 -19.71 35.71 11.36
CA ARG A 26 -20.25 36.94 10.75
C ARG A 26 -20.11 36.87 9.23
N GLY A 27 -21.02 37.51 8.50
CA GLY A 27 -21.08 37.41 7.03
C GLY A 27 -19.81 37.92 6.32
N ASP A 28 -19.17 38.95 6.87
CA ASP A 28 -17.89 39.49 6.42
C ASP A 28 -16.73 38.49 6.66
N GLU A 29 -16.74 37.81 7.80
CA GLU A 29 -15.76 36.78 8.16
C GLU A 29 -15.88 35.54 7.26
N LEU A 30 -17.12 35.10 6.98
CA LEU A 30 -17.43 34.04 6.02
C LEU A 30 -16.93 34.37 4.61
N THR A 31 -17.21 35.60 4.14
CA THR A 31 -16.77 36.05 2.82
C THR A 31 -15.26 36.04 2.73
N ARG A 32 -14.58 36.58 3.74
CA ARG A 32 -13.11 36.61 3.79
C ARG A 32 -12.50 35.19 3.78
N LEU A 33 -13.04 34.27 4.58
CA LEU A 33 -12.54 32.88 4.63
C LEU A 33 -12.75 32.14 3.31
N THR A 34 -13.87 32.41 2.63
CA THR A 34 -14.17 31.81 1.33
C THR A 34 -13.18 32.32 0.27
N GLU A 35 -12.98 33.63 0.20
CA GLU A 35 -12.01 34.24 -0.71
C GLU A 35 -10.57 33.75 -0.43
N ASP A 36 -10.21 33.66 0.85
CA ASP A 36 -8.90 33.17 1.30
C ASP A 36 -8.68 31.69 0.90
N SER A 37 -9.72 30.85 0.96
CA SER A 37 -9.62 29.46 0.47
C SER A 37 -9.50 29.37 -1.05
N MET A 38 -10.14 30.27 -1.81
CA MET A 38 -10.10 30.26 -3.27
C MET A 38 -8.79 30.83 -3.83
N THR A 39 -8.13 31.71 -3.08
CA THR A 39 -6.91 32.41 -3.51
C THR A 39 -5.63 31.86 -2.89
N ARG A 40 -5.72 31.11 -1.78
CA ARG A 40 -4.56 30.48 -1.14
C ARG A 40 -4.08 29.29 -1.99
N THR A 41 -3.02 29.54 -2.74
CA THR A 41 -2.29 28.52 -3.53
C THR A 41 -1.05 28.01 -2.79
N ASP A 42 -0.78 28.53 -1.58
CA ASP A 42 0.40 28.12 -0.80
C ASP A 42 0.13 26.83 -0.03
N PRO A 43 0.94 25.76 -0.21
CA PRO A 43 0.95 24.65 0.72
C PRO A 43 1.36 25.18 2.09
N ALA A 44 0.57 24.87 3.12
CA ALA A 44 0.98 25.12 4.50
C ALA A 44 2.36 24.48 4.72
N PRO A 45 3.33 25.18 5.31
CA PRO A 45 4.59 24.55 5.66
C PRO A 45 4.30 23.51 6.75
N VAL A 46 4.28 22.24 6.37
CA VAL A 46 4.48 21.13 7.31
C VAL A 46 5.82 21.41 7.97
N GLY A 47 5.81 21.66 9.27
CA GLY A 47 6.97 22.14 10.02
C GLY A 47 8.21 21.29 9.78
N ALA A 48 9.09 21.74 8.90
CA ALA A 48 10.38 21.14 8.66
C ALA A 48 11.24 21.36 9.91
N ARG A 49 11.44 20.29 10.70
CA ARG A 49 12.46 20.27 11.73
C ARG A 49 13.82 20.34 11.03
N ALA A 50 14.48 21.48 11.12
CA ALA A 50 15.80 21.72 10.54
C ALA A 50 16.85 20.73 11.10
N PRO A 51 17.68 20.09 10.26
CA PRO A 51 18.82 19.31 10.75
C PRO A 51 19.95 20.26 11.17
N ARG A 52 20.39 20.13 12.43
CA ARG A 52 21.58 20.83 12.94
C ARG A 52 22.85 20.19 12.37
N ARG A 53 23.54 20.96 11.53
CA ARG A 53 24.82 20.65 10.88
C ARG A 53 25.97 20.81 11.89
N GLY A 54 26.76 19.76 12.11
CA GLY A 54 27.88 19.73 13.07
C GLY A 54 29.14 19.06 12.52
N TRP A 55 30.02 19.90 11.99
CA TRP A 55 31.49 19.84 11.90
C TRP A 55 32.27 18.73 11.16
N LEU A 56 33.31 19.27 10.50
CA LEU A 56 34.34 18.68 9.64
C LEU A 56 35.53 18.16 10.46
N LEU A 57 36.08 16.99 10.09
CA LEU A 57 37.50 16.59 10.23
C LEU A 57 37.77 15.56 9.10
N ALA A 58 38.52 15.86 8.04
CA ALA A 58 39.99 15.89 7.90
C ALA A 58 40.66 14.49 7.97
N GLY A 59 41.31 14.07 6.88
CA GLY A 59 42.30 12.98 6.89
C GLY A 59 42.33 12.15 5.60
N GLY A 60 43.44 12.19 4.85
CA GLY A 60 43.59 11.60 3.52
C GLY A 60 44.15 10.18 3.47
N GLY A 61 44.42 9.71 2.25
CA GLY A 61 45.15 8.47 1.98
C GLY A 61 44.80 7.83 0.64
N ILE A 62 45.58 8.11 -0.40
CA ILE A 62 45.58 7.39 -1.68
C ILE A 62 46.27 6.03 -1.48
N VAL A 63 45.64 4.93 -1.89
CA VAL A 63 46.33 3.72 -2.35
C VAL A 63 45.56 3.11 -3.54
N VAL A 64 46.26 2.99 -4.67
CA VAL A 64 45.87 2.29 -5.89
C VAL A 64 46.39 0.85 -5.82
N ALA A 65 45.52 -0.15 -6.06
CA ALA A 65 45.86 -1.49 -6.59
C ALA A 65 44.53 -2.20 -6.94
N ALA A 66 44.13 -2.31 -8.21
CA ALA A 66 44.53 -3.31 -9.21
C ALA A 66 43.87 -4.70 -9.02
N ALA A 67 42.97 -5.01 -9.96
CA ALA A 67 42.71 -6.28 -10.63
C ALA A 67 42.15 -7.51 -9.86
N ALA A 68 41.00 -7.95 -10.40
CA ALA A 68 40.63 -9.33 -10.72
C ALA A 68 40.29 -10.31 -9.59
N ALA A 69 39.00 -10.63 -9.48
CA ALA A 69 38.53 -12.02 -9.52
C ALA A 69 37.08 -12.04 -10.00
N ALA A 70 36.90 -12.35 -11.28
CA ALA A 70 35.64 -12.84 -11.80
C ALA A 70 35.30 -14.14 -11.06
N PHE A 71 34.35 -14.07 -10.12
CA PHE A 71 33.75 -15.27 -9.58
C PHE A 71 32.81 -15.84 -10.64
N LEU A 72 33.35 -16.81 -11.38
CA LEU A 72 32.63 -17.77 -12.18
C LEU A 72 31.61 -18.50 -11.29
N LEU A 73 30.33 -18.21 -11.47
CA LEU A 73 29.25 -19.13 -11.12
C LEU A 73 28.41 -19.38 -12.39
N PRO A 74 28.67 -20.44 -13.18
CA PRO A 74 27.63 -21.00 -14.02
C PRO A 74 26.82 -21.94 -13.12
N MET A 75 26.00 -21.41 -12.23
CA MET A 75 25.00 -22.25 -11.58
C MET A 75 23.90 -22.52 -12.59
N ALA A 76 23.93 -23.76 -13.08
CA ALA A 76 22.80 -24.57 -13.48
C ALA A 76 21.81 -23.93 -14.46
N LEU A 77 21.95 -24.31 -15.74
CA LEU A 77 20.84 -24.39 -16.69
C LEU A 77 19.89 -25.54 -16.26
N ALA A 78 19.28 -25.42 -15.08
CA ALA A 78 17.96 -25.99 -14.89
C ALA A 78 17.00 -25.03 -15.60
N PRO A 79 16.05 -25.52 -16.43
CA PRO A 79 15.00 -24.65 -16.91
C PRO A 79 14.28 -24.10 -15.66
N ALA A 80 14.34 -22.78 -15.46
CA ALA A 80 13.53 -22.14 -14.43
C ALA A 80 12.07 -22.54 -14.69
N ALA A 81 11.38 -22.97 -13.63
CA ALA A 81 9.95 -23.22 -13.73
C ALA A 81 9.27 -21.94 -14.27
N PRO A 82 8.28 -22.05 -15.15
CA PRO A 82 7.59 -20.87 -15.65
C PRO A 82 6.99 -20.09 -14.46
N PRO A 83 7.03 -18.75 -14.50
CA PRO A 83 6.47 -17.94 -13.43
C PRO A 83 4.96 -18.16 -13.31
N THR A 84 4.45 -18.10 -12.08
CA THR A 84 2.99 -18.05 -11.86
C THR A 84 2.51 -16.65 -12.22
N ARG A 85 1.47 -16.56 -13.04
CA ARG A 85 0.89 -15.28 -13.44
C ARG A 85 -0.33 -14.98 -12.61
N LEU A 86 -0.32 -13.82 -11.98
CA LEU A 86 -1.47 -13.27 -11.26
C LEU A 86 -1.88 -11.95 -11.90
N GLU A 87 -3.14 -11.60 -11.71
CA GLU A 87 -3.72 -10.34 -12.18
C GLU A 87 -4.05 -9.44 -10.99
N LEU A 88 -3.94 -8.12 -11.17
CA LEU A 88 -4.49 -7.17 -10.21
C LEU A 88 -5.98 -6.99 -10.47
N ALA A 89 -6.78 -6.92 -9.41
CA ALA A 89 -8.17 -6.53 -9.55
C ALA A 89 -8.26 -5.12 -10.18
N PRO A 90 -9.20 -4.88 -11.12
CA PRO A 90 -9.41 -3.55 -11.68
C PRO A 90 -9.87 -2.54 -10.62
N ASP A 91 -9.69 -1.24 -10.89
CA ASP A 91 -10.13 -0.15 -10.01
C ASP A 91 -11.56 -0.38 -9.47
N GLY A 92 -11.72 -0.26 -8.16
CA GLY A 92 -13.01 -0.49 -7.50
C GLY A 92 -13.42 -1.97 -7.44
N GLY A 93 -12.45 -2.89 -7.35
CA GLY A 93 -12.65 -4.33 -7.19
C GLY A 93 -13.74 -4.69 -6.17
N LEU A 94 -14.47 -5.78 -6.47
CA LEU A 94 -15.67 -6.32 -5.81
C LEU A 94 -16.09 -5.57 -4.52
N ASN A 95 -17.00 -4.61 -4.68
CA ASN A 95 -17.68 -3.79 -3.66
C ASN A 95 -17.09 -2.38 -3.49
N ALA A 96 -17.90 -1.36 -3.77
CA ALA A 96 -17.62 0.07 -3.63
C ALA A 96 -17.37 0.55 -2.17
N SER A 97 -16.99 -0.35 -1.27
CA SER A 97 -16.54 -0.10 0.11
C SER A 97 -15.72 -1.30 0.58
N CYS A 98 -14.45 -1.06 0.92
CA CYS A 98 -13.58 -2.09 1.47
C CYS A 98 -14.10 -2.57 2.83
N ALA A 99 -14.13 -3.89 3.03
CA ALA A 99 -14.43 -4.48 4.33
C ALA A 99 -13.21 -4.41 5.25
N GLN A 100 -13.44 -4.54 6.56
CA GLN A 100 -12.35 -4.66 7.53
C GLN A 100 -11.54 -5.93 7.24
N ILE A 101 -10.22 -5.80 7.26
CA ILE A 101 -9.30 -6.93 7.12
C ILE A 101 -9.33 -7.75 8.42
N THR A 102 -9.62 -9.04 8.30
CA THR A 102 -9.67 -9.98 9.42
C THR A 102 -9.08 -11.33 9.01
N PRO A 103 -8.58 -12.15 9.95
CA PRO A 103 -8.04 -13.47 9.65
C PRO A 103 -9.06 -14.37 8.93
N ASP A 104 -10.32 -14.33 9.34
CA ASP A 104 -11.39 -15.16 8.75
C ASP A 104 -11.60 -14.89 7.25
N ILE A 105 -11.46 -13.62 6.82
CA ILE A 105 -11.61 -13.22 5.42
C ILE A 105 -10.36 -13.60 4.62
N ILE A 106 -9.17 -13.31 5.14
CA ILE A 106 -7.91 -13.70 4.48
C ILE A 106 -7.82 -15.22 4.32
N GLY A 107 -8.29 -15.97 5.32
CA GLY A 107 -8.33 -17.43 5.30
C GLY A 107 -9.18 -18.05 4.19
N GLN A 108 -9.96 -17.26 3.46
CA GLN A 108 -10.70 -17.71 2.27
C GLN A 108 -9.87 -17.66 0.98
N ALA A 109 -8.68 -17.06 1.00
CA ALA A 109 -7.82 -16.97 -0.16
C ALA A 109 -7.31 -18.36 -0.58
N GLU A 110 -7.22 -18.59 -1.89
CA GLU A 110 -6.71 -19.85 -2.46
C GLU A 110 -5.19 -19.90 -2.37
N ASP A 111 -4.54 -18.78 -2.70
CA ASP A 111 -3.11 -18.56 -2.52
C ASP A 111 -2.89 -17.44 -1.52
N ALA A 112 -2.01 -17.67 -0.54
CA ALA A 112 -1.56 -16.62 0.36
C ALA A 112 -0.06 -16.78 0.64
N PHE A 113 0.71 -15.73 0.37
CA PHE A 113 2.18 -15.82 0.40
C PHE A 113 2.82 -14.47 0.70
N ARG A 114 4.05 -14.50 1.22
CA ARG A 114 4.96 -13.35 1.25
C ARG A 114 5.88 -13.43 0.05
N ALA A 115 6.07 -12.31 -0.63
CA ALA A 115 7.03 -12.21 -1.73
C ALA A 115 7.74 -10.85 -1.75
N THR A 116 8.96 -10.85 -2.25
CA THR A 116 9.77 -9.64 -2.43
C THR A 116 9.85 -9.28 -3.91
N VAL A 117 9.63 -8.01 -4.24
CA VAL A 117 9.78 -7.51 -5.61
C VAL A 117 11.26 -7.52 -6.00
N THR A 118 11.58 -8.23 -7.08
CA THR A 118 12.97 -8.38 -7.56
C THR A 118 13.25 -7.60 -8.85
N SER A 119 12.21 -7.23 -9.60
CA SER A 119 12.33 -6.35 -10.75
C SER A 119 10.99 -5.75 -11.15
N ILE A 120 11.01 -4.54 -11.71
CA ILE A 120 9.89 -3.93 -12.43
C ILE A 120 10.41 -3.51 -13.80
N ALA A 121 9.90 -4.13 -14.87
CA ALA A 121 10.32 -3.86 -16.24
C ALA A 121 9.12 -3.91 -17.20
N ASP A 122 9.03 -2.94 -18.12
CA ASP A 122 7.98 -2.87 -19.15
C ASP A 122 6.54 -3.00 -18.60
N GLY A 123 6.30 -2.51 -17.38
CA GLY A 123 4.99 -2.59 -16.70
C GLY A 123 4.69 -3.96 -16.09
N VAL A 124 5.66 -4.88 -16.02
CA VAL A 124 5.55 -6.18 -15.36
C VAL A 124 6.43 -6.19 -14.10
N VAL A 125 5.85 -6.64 -13.00
CA VAL A 125 6.49 -6.82 -11.71
C VAL A 125 6.82 -8.31 -11.53
N THR A 126 8.06 -8.59 -11.19
CA THR A 126 8.53 -9.94 -10.85
C THR A 126 8.73 -10.04 -9.35
N LEU A 127 8.01 -10.94 -8.70
CA LEU A 127 8.14 -11.23 -7.28
C LEU A 127 8.80 -12.58 -7.04
N SER A 128 9.70 -12.63 -6.06
CA SER A 128 10.28 -13.86 -5.52
C SER A 128 9.49 -14.27 -4.29
N VAL A 129 8.92 -15.48 -4.27
CA VAL A 129 8.11 -15.96 -3.15
C VAL A 129 9.02 -16.40 -2.00
N ASP A 130 8.85 -15.77 -0.84
CA ASP A 130 9.67 -15.99 0.35
C ASP A 130 9.04 -16.99 1.33
N LYS A 131 7.70 -16.95 1.46
CA LYS A 131 6.93 -17.81 2.36
C LYS A 131 5.55 -18.08 1.75
N ARG A 132 5.08 -19.32 1.80
CA ARG A 132 3.70 -19.70 1.45
C ARG A 132 2.95 -20.00 2.73
N PHE A 133 1.79 -19.38 2.89
CA PHE A 133 0.86 -19.67 3.98
C PHE A 133 -0.17 -20.72 3.53
N THR A 134 -0.67 -20.60 2.30
CA THR A 134 -1.50 -21.60 1.62
C THR A 134 -1.30 -21.52 0.11
N GLY A 135 -1.76 -22.56 -0.61
CA GLY A 135 -1.71 -22.63 -2.07
C GLY A 135 -0.39 -23.18 -2.63
N ASP A 136 -0.34 -23.29 -3.96
CA ASP A 136 0.74 -23.94 -4.71
C ASP A 136 1.49 -22.95 -5.64
N VAL A 137 1.44 -21.65 -5.32
CA VAL A 137 2.13 -20.60 -6.08
C VAL A 137 3.59 -20.94 -6.35
N GLY A 138 4.08 -20.70 -7.58
CA GLY A 138 5.48 -20.95 -7.95
C GLY A 138 6.47 -20.04 -7.20
N ASP A 139 7.77 -20.34 -7.30
CA ASP A 139 8.82 -19.54 -6.62
C ASP A 139 8.96 -18.12 -7.20
N THR A 140 8.43 -17.91 -8.40
CA THR A 140 8.43 -16.62 -9.09
C THR A 140 7.00 -16.31 -9.54
N VAL A 141 6.56 -15.08 -9.26
CA VAL A 141 5.27 -14.56 -9.66
C VAL A 141 5.47 -13.36 -10.58
N GLU A 142 4.72 -13.32 -11.69
CA GLU A 142 4.61 -12.16 -12.57
C GLU A 142 3.22 -11.54 -12.40
N VAL A 143 3.18 -10.21 -12.24
CA VAL A 143 1.94 -9.43 -12.20
C VAL A 143 2.13 -8.13 -12.97
N ALA A 144 1.08 -7.65 -13.65
CA ALA A 144 1.12 -6.32 -14.24
C ALA A 144 1.21 -5.25 -13.14
N GLN A 145 1.96 -4.18 -13.37
CA GLN A 145 2.07 -3.08 -12.42
C GLN A 145 0.74 -2.32 -12.34
N GLY A 146 0.28 -2.04 -11.12
CA GLY A 146 -0.90 -1.22 -10.88
C GLY A 146 -0.67 0.24 -11.27
N GLU A 147 -1.75 0.93 -11.62
CA GLU A 147 -1.73 2.39 -11.79
C GLU A 147 -2.03 3.07 -10.45
N ASP A 148 -1.36 4.19 -10.18
CA ASP A 148 -1.62 4.99 -8.99
C ASP A 148 -2.96 5.73 -9.16
N THR A 149 -4.02 5.23 -8.52
CA THR A 149 -5.36 5.84 -8.55
C THR A 149 -5.83 6.15 -7.13
N VAL A 150 -6.58 7.24 -6.96
CA VAL A 150 -7.10 7.69 -5.64
C VAL A 150 -8.41 6.96 -5.27
N VAL A 151 -8.61 5.75 -5.78
CA VAL A 151 -9.85 4.98 -5.63
C VAL A 151 -9.68 3.98 -4.48
N ASP A 152 -10.68 3.87 -3.60
CA ASP A 152 -10.70 2.83 -2.59
C ASP A 152 -10.67 1.45 -3.27
N GLY A 153 -9.74 0.59 -2.84
CA GLY A 153 -9.53 -0.72 -3.45
C GLY A 153 -8.75 -0.69 -4.76
N ALA A 154 -8.05 0.41 -5.05
CA ALA A 154 -7.13 0.53 -6.18
C ALA A 154 -6.15 -0.66 -6.26
N PRO A 155 -5.71 -1.01 -7.48
CA PRO A 155 -4.62 -1.96 -7.69
C PRO A 155 -3.38 -1.58 -6.87
N ILE A 156 -2.63 -2.59 -6.44
CA ILE A 156 -1.37 -2.36 -5.72
C ILE A 156 -0.33 -1.84 -6.70
N VAL A 157 0.29 -0.72 -6.33
CA VAL A 157 1.51 -0.23 -6.97
C VAL A 157 2.70 -0.83 -6.25
N PHE A 158 3.41 -1.75 -6.91
CA PHE A 158 4.57 -2.42 -6.31
C PHE A 158 5.81 -1.52 -6.36
N GLU A 159 6.64 -1.61 -5.33
CA GLU A 159 7.92 -0.94 -5.22
C GLU A 159 9.09 -1.94 -5.29
N ASP A 160 10.14 -1.58 -6.01
CA ASP A 160 11.32 -2.44 -6.19
C ASP A 160 12.03 -2.72 -4.85
N GLY A 161 12.37 -3.99 -4.61
CA GLY A 161 13.01 -4.45 -3.38
C GLY A 161 12.10 -4.50 -2.14
N THR A 162 10.81 -4.19 -2.27
CA THR A 162 9.85 -4.21 -1.16
C THR A 162 9.19 -5.58 -1.03
N ALA A 163 9.02 -6.03 0.22
CA ALA A 163 8.29 -7.26 0.54
C ALA A 163 6.80 -6.97 0.71
N TYR A 164 5.95 -7.87 0.22
CA TYR A 164 4.50 -7.80 0.27
C TYR A 164 3.92 -9.11 0.79
N LEU A 165 2.83 -8.99 1.55
CA LEU A 165 1.92 -10.10 1.83
C LEU A 165 0.80 -10.04 0.79
N ILE A 166 0.56 -11.16 0.11
CA ILE A 166 -0.34 -11.26 -1.04
C ILE A 166 -1.32 -12.39 -0.79
N ALA A 167 -2.60 -12.08 -0.97
CA ALA A 167 -3.71 -13.03 -1.00
C ALA A 167 -4.36 -12.96 -2.38
N ALA A 168 -4.59 -14.12 -2.99
CA ALA A 168 -5.21 -14.23 -4.31
C ALA A 168 -6.33 -15.28 -4.32
N THR A 169 -7.28 -15.08 -5.23
CA THR A 169 -8.39 -16.01 -5.50
C THR A 169 -8.67 -15.96 -6.99
N ASP A 170 -8.84 -17.12 -7.63
CA ASP A 170 -9.01 -17.25 -9.08
C ASP A 170 -7.89 -16.56 -9.89
N GLY A 171 -6.66 -16.56 -9.35
CA GLY A 171 -5.51 -15.89 -9.97
C GLY A 171 -5.51 -14.36 -9.89
N VAL A 172 -6.47 -13.76 -9.16
CA VAL A 172 -6.58 -12.31 -8.97
C VAL A 172 -6.15 -11.93 -7.56
N ILE A 173 -5.22 -10.98 -7.46
CA ILE A 173 -4.74 -10.43 -6.19
C ILE A 173 -5.84 -9.59 -5.54
N ALA A 174 -6.17 -9.92 -4.29
CA ALA A 174 -7.12 -9.18 -3.49
C ALA A 174 -6.53 -7.82 -3.06
N THR A 175 -7.26 -6.73 -3.34
CA THR A 175 -6.89 -5.36 -2.98
C THR A 175 -7.53 -4.97 -1.63
N CYS A 176 -7.84 -3.70 -1.39
CA CYS A 176 -8.45 -3.24 -0.12
C CYS A 176 -7.62 -3.57 1.14
N GLY A 177 -6.31 -3.70 0.98
CA GLY A 177 -5.36 -4.02 2.05
C GLY A 177 -5.30 -5.49 2.46
N PHE A 178 -6.05 -6.39 1.82
CA PHE A 178 -5.83 -7.84 1.97
C PHE A 178 -4.45 -8.25 1.47
N SER A 179 -3.96 -7.59 0.42
CA SER A 179 -2.57 -7.63 -0.01
C SER A 179 -1.93 -6.26 0.16
N ASN A 180 -0.74 -6.18 0.77
CA ASN A 180 -0.05 -4.92 1.04
C ASN A 180 1.44 -5.15 1.39
N VAL A 181 2.19 -4.06 1.57
CA VAL A 181 3.57 -4.10 2.08
C VAL A 181 3.63 -4.91 3.37
N ASP A 182 4.65 -5.75 3.48
CA ASP A 182 4.88 -6.58 4.65
C ASP A 182 5.08 -5.71 5.88
N SER A 183 4.17 -5.86 6.84
CA SER A 183 4.18 -5.14 8.10
C SER A 183 3.85 -6.10 9.23
N PRO A 184 4.35 -5.87 10.46
CA PRO A 184 4.11 -6.78 11.58
C PRO A 184 2.62 -7.00 11.89
N GLU A 185 1.79 -5.98 11.65
CA GLU A 185 0.34 -6.08 11.86
C GLU A 185 -0.31 -7.00 10.83
N LEU A 186 0.03 -6.83 9.54
CA LEU A 186 -0.53 -7.68 8.49
C LEU A 186 0.01 -9.12 8.57
N GLU A 187 1.30 -9.29 8.90
CA GLU A 187 1.90 -10.62 9.09
C GLU A 187 1.16 -11.38 10.20
N ALA A 188 0.85 -10.73 11.32
CA ALA A 188 0.10 -11.35 12.40
C ALA A 188 -1.31 -11.79 11.98
N ILE A 189 -1.99 -11.04 11.08
CA ILE A 189 -3.29 -11.44 10.54
C ILE A 189 -3.15 -12.67 9.64
N TYR A 190 -2.13 -12.70 8.76
CA TYR A 190 -1.85 -13.86 7.90
C TYR A 190 -1.50 -15.11 8.71
N GLU A 191 -0.69 -14.98 9.75
CA GLU A 191 -0.35 -16.09 10.64
C GLU A 191 -1.56 -16.60 11.42
N ALA A 192 -2.47 -15.71 11.83
CA ALA A 192 -3.72 -16.10 12.46
C ALA A 192 -4.70 -16.75 11.48
N ALA A 193 -4.70 -16.33 10.20
CA ALA A 193 -5.56 -16.88 9.16
C ALA A 193 -5.14 -18.30 8.74
N PHE A 194 -3.82 -18.55 8.75
CA PHE A 194 -3.23 -19.82 8.31
C PHE A 194 -2.33 -20.41 9.40
N PRO A 195 -2.91 -20.87 10.53
CA PRO A 195 -2.14 -21.58 11.54
C PRO A 195 -1.68 -22.92 10.96
N GLY A 196 -0.36 -23.09 10.84
CA GLY A 196 0.26 -24.32 10.36
C GLY A 196 0.08 -25.52 11.30
#